data_AF-A0A7J6D373-F1
#
_entry.id   AF-A0A7J6D373-F1
#
_cell.length_a   1.000
_cell.length_b   1.000
_cell.length_c   1.000
_cell.angle_alpha   90.00
_cell.angle_beta   90.00
_cell.angle_gamma   90.00
#
_symmetry.space_group_name_H-M   'P 1'
#
loop_
_entity.id
_entity.type
_entity.pdbx_description
1 polymer ?
#
loop_
_entity_poly.entity_id
_entity_poly.type
_entity_poly.pdbx_seq_one_letter_code
_entity_poly.pdbx_strand_id
1 'polypeptide(L)'
;MKTNSKHLRYLFLAKEDPLTAQDLIDVFSPHFAEQGSNRRHNEIRTYAWFRDFLLDVEGGEMQVDQSKNLTLQEVLAFASGLEELPPLGFKNQPIIEFMHTDRKFPEANTQ
;
A
#
# COMPACT_ATOMS: atom_id res chain seq x y z
N MET A 1 33.99 -15.60 14.64
CA MET A 1 32.86 -15.16 13.78
C MET A 1 31.56 -15.51 14.50
N LYS A 2 30.86 -14.54 15.10
CA LYS A 2 29.56 -14.81 15.73
C LYS A 2 28.52 -14.81 14.61
N THR A 3 27.91 -15.98 14.37
CA THR A 3 26.98 -16.21 13.27
C THR A 3 25.73 -15.37 13.47
N ASN A 4 25.51 -14.42 12.57
CA ASN A 4 24.35 -13.51 12.58
C ASN A 4 23.08 -14.21 12.03
N SER A 5 22.88 -15.47 12.43
CA SER A 5 21.93 -16.41 11.83
C SER A 5 20.46 -15.97 11.90
N LYS A 6 20.11 -15.14 12.89
CA LYS A 6 18.74 -14.65 13.07
C LYS A 6 18.35 -13.61 12.02
N HIS A 7 19.28 -12.74 11.62
CA HIS A 7 19.03 -11.72 10.59
C HIS A 7 18.88 -12.34 9.21
N LEU A 8 19.67 -13.37 8.90
CA LEU A 8 19.53 -14.11 7.64
C LEU A 8 18.19 -14.84 7.59
N ARG A 9 17.73 -15.41 8.71
CA ARG A 9 16.42 -16.07 8.77
C ARG A 9 15.28 -15.12 8.34
N TYR A 10 15.30 -13.88 8.81
CA TYR A 10 14.30 -12.86 8.44
C TYR A 10 14.42 -12.37 6.98
N LEU A 11 15.61 -12.49 6.37
CA LEU A 11 15.82 -12.10 4.97
C LEU A 11 15.48 -13.20 3.96
N PHE A 12 15.58 -14.47 4.37
CA PHE A 12 15.46 -15.63 3.47
C PHE A 12 14.20 -16.47 3.70
N LEU A 13 13.40 -16.17 4.72
CA LEU A 13 12.10 -16.79 4.94
C LEU A 13 11.00 -15.74 4.84
N ALA A 14 9.93 -16.09 4.13
CA ALA A 14 8.74 -15.26 4.02
C ALA A 14 8.21 -14.91 5.41
N LYS A 15 7.69 -13.69 5.55
CA LYS A 15 7.03 -13.25 6.79
C LYS A 15 5.81 -14.14 7.02
N GLU A 16 5.68 -14.70 8.22
CA GLU A 16 4.57 -15.62 8.55
C GLU A 16 3.25 -14.88 8.79
N ASP A 17 3.30 -13.57 9.12
CA ASP A 17 2.11 -12.77 9.39
C ASP A 17 1.51 -12.21 8.09
N PRO A 18 0.17 -12.28 7.92
CA PRO A 18 -0.50 -11.65 6.79
C PRO A 18 -0.32 -10.12 6.81
N LEU A 19 -0.36 -9.51 5.63
CA LEU A 19 -0.43 -8.06 5.49
C LEU A 19 -1.69 -7.53 6.16
N THR A 20 -1.56 -6.39 6.84
CA THR A 20 -2.68 -5.64 7.41
C THR A 20 -2.92 -4.34 6.65
N ALA A 21 -4.10 -3.73 6.80
CA ALA A 21 -4.35 -2.42 6.19
C ALA A 21 -3.37 -1.37 6.74
N GLN A 22 -3.04 -1.47 8.03
CA GLN A 22 -2.09 -0.59 8.68
C GLN A 22 -0.69 -0.69 8.08
N ASP A 23 -0.22 -1.89 7.73
CA ASP A 23 1.07 -2.07 7.07
C ASP A 23 1.14 -1.27 5.75
N LEU A 24 0.07 -1.28 4.95
CA LEU A 24 0.02 -0.52 3.70
C LEU A 24 -0.14 0.98 3.93
N ILE A 25 -0.90 1.41 4.94
CA ILE A 25 -1.03 2.82 5.33
C ILE A 25 0.33 3.41 5.73
N ASP A 26 1.14 2.65 6.46
CA ASP A 26 2.47 3.08 6.90
C ASP A 26 3.47 3.12 5.75
N VAL A 27 3.27 2.28 4.72
CA VAL A 27 4.13 2.21 3.54
C VAL A 27 3.79 3.27 2.49
N PHE A 28 2.52 3.52 2.21
CA PHE A 28 2.14 4.48 1.17
C PHE A 28 1.98 5.89 1.74
N SER A 29 2.95 6.75 1.46
CA SER A 29 2.95 8.13 1.97
C SER A 29 2.23 9.08 1.02
N PRO A 30 1.14 9.74 1.42
CA PRO A 30 0.44 10.69 0.55
C PRO A 30 1.18 12.02 0.46
N HIS A 31 1.37 12.51 -0.77
CA HIS A 31 1.89 13.85 -1.03
C HIS A 31 0.73 14.82 -1.26
N PHE A 32 0.34 15.52 -0.21
CA PHE A 32 -0.73 16.52 -0.28
C PHE A 32 -0.26 17.87 -0.84
N ALA A 33 -1.16 18.55 -1.53
CA ALA A 33 -1.04 19.95 -1.88
C ALA A 33 -0.93 20.85 -0.64
N GLU A 34 -0.63 22.13 -0.89
CA GLU A 34 -0.45 23.15 0.14
C GLU A 34 -1.64 23.24 1.10
N GLN A 35 -1.33 23.48 2.38
CA GLN A 35 -2.32 23.67 3.43
C GLN A 35 -3.29 24.81 3.11
N GLY A 36 -4.57 24.60 3.38
CA GLY A 36 -5.63 25.59 3.12
C GLY A 36 -6.12 25.65 1.67
N SER A 37 -5.47 24.94 0.74
CA SER A 37 -5.98 24.85 -0.64
C SER A 37 -7.24 23.98 -0.74
N ASN A 38 -8.13 24.33 -1.69
CA ASN A 38 -9.28 23.47 -2.02
C ASN A 38 -8.83 22.09 -2.52
N ARG A 39 -7.67 22.04 -3.19
CA ARG A 39 -7.05 20.78 -3.64
C ARG A 39 -6.76 19.86 -2.46
N ARG A 40 -6.05 20.34 -1.44
CA ARG A 40 -5.72 19.54 -0.25
C ARG A 40 -6.96 18.97 0.45
N HIS A 41 -8.05 19.73 0.53
CA HIS A 41 -9.29 19.21 1.13
C HIS A 41 -9.85 18.00 0.38
N ASN A 42 -9.83 18.03 -0.96
CA ASN A 42 -10.27 16.90 -1.77
C ASN A 42 -9.30 15.72 -1.63
N GLU A 43 -8.00 15.98 -1.64
CA GLU A 43 -6.97 14.95 -1.50
C GLU A 43 -7.03 14.22 -0.15
N ILE A 44 -7.22 14.96 0.96
CA ILE A 44 -7.41 14.37 2.30
C ILE A 44 -8.63 13.46 2.31
N ARG A 45 -9.73 13.88 1.69
CA ARG A 45 -10.95 13.07 1.59
C ARG A 45 -10.70 11.81 0.76
N THR A 46 -10.05 11.94 -0.40
CA THR A 46 -9.68 10.80 -1.25
C THR A 46 -8.77 9.83 -0.51
N TYR A 47 -7.80 10.32 0.26
CA TYR A 47 -6.94 9.48 1.07
C TYR A 47 -7.70 8.77 2.20
N ALA A 48 -8.69 9.43 2.82
CA ALA A 48 -9.56 8.78 3.79
C ALA A 48 -10.30 7.59 3.16
N TRP A 49 -10.89 7.78 1.97
CA TRP A 49 -11.52 6.68 1.23
C TRP A 49 -10.55 5.56 0.86
N PHE A 50 -9.30 5.89 0.54
CA PHE A 50 -8.28 4.88 0.30
C PHE A 50 -8.00 4.06 1.56
N ARG A 51 -7.91 4.69 2.73
CA ARG A 51 -7.72 3.98 4.01
C ARG A 51 -8.90 3.09 4.36
N ASP A 52 -10.12 3.59 4.17
CA ASP A 52 -11.34 2.81 4.40
C ASP A 52 -11.39 1.61 3.44
N PHE A 53 -11.06 1.81 2.17
CA PHE A 53 -10.93 0.73 1.19
C PHE A 53 -9.93 -0.35 1.63
N LEU A 54 -8.77 0.02 2.17
CA LEU A 54 -7.81 -0.96 2.68
C LEU A 54 -8.38 -1.79 3.85
N LEU A 55 -9.15 -1.17 4.74
CA LEU A 55 -9.84 -1.87 5.83
C LEU A 55 -10.92 -2.83 5.28
N ASP A 56 -11.67 -2.43 4.26
CA ASP A 56 -12.68 -3.27 3.61
C ASP A 56 -12.02 -4.47 2.90
N VAL A 57 -10.85 -4.28 2.27
CA VAL A 57 -10.06 -5.36 1.68
C VAL A 57 -9.56 -6.32 2.77
N GLU A 58 -9.01 -5.80 3.86
CA GLU A 58 -8.57 -6.60 5.01
C GLU A 58 -9.72 -7.40 5.63
N GLY A 59 -10.91 -6.79 5.74
CA GLY A 59 -12.15 -7.42 6.20
C GLY A 59 -12.75 -8.44 5.23
N GLY A 60 -12.23 -8.55 4.00
CA GLY A 60 -12.73 -9.47 2.98
C GLY A 60 -14.06 -9.03 2.36
N GLU A 61 -14.39 -7.74 2.44
CA GLU A 61 -15.64 -7.18 1.90
C GLU A 61 -15.52 -6.87 0.40
N MET A 62 -14.30 -6.70 -0.11
CA MET A 62 -14.02 -6.36 -1.50
C MET A 62 -13.88 -7.62 -2.38
N GLN A 63 -14.76 -7.74 -3.38
CA GLN A 63 -14.77 -8.84 -4.34
C GLN A 63 -14.20 -8.41 -5.68
N VAL A 64 -13.31 -9.22 -6.24
CA VAL A 64 -12.85 -9.08 -7.64
C VAL A 64 -13.90 -9.68 -8.57
N ASP A 65 -14.42 -10.84 -8.21
CA ASP A 65 -15.50 -11.54 -8.88
C ASP A 65 -16.28 -12.40 -7.86
N GLN A 66 -17.28 -13.16 -8.33
CA GLN A 66 -18.14 -14.00 -7.50
C GLN A 66 -17.41 -15.10 -6.71
N SER A 67 -16.16 -15.41 -7.07
CA SER A 67 -15.36 -16.51 -6.54
C SER A 67 -14.14 -16.05 -5.73
N LYS A 68 -13.78 -14.77 -5.80
CA LYS A 68 -12.52 -14.26 -5.24
C LYS A 68 -12.65 -12.88 -4.61
N ASN A 69 -12.19 -12.79 -3.36
CA ASN A 69 -11.98 -11.53 -2.68
C ASN A 69 -10.63 -10.91 -3.09
N LEU A 70 -10.60 -9.58 -3.16
CA LEU A 70 -9.37 -8.82 -3.33
C LEU A 70 -8.53 -8.95 -2.05
N THR A 71 -7.22 -9.04 -2.21
CA THR A 71 -6.27 -9.16 -1.09
C THR A 71 -5.36 -7.94 -0.98
N LEU A 72 -4.81 -7.68 0.22
CA LEU A 72 -3.84 -6.61 0.43
C LEU A 72 -2.53 -6.85 -0.33
N GLN A 73 -2.14 -8.12 -0.52
CA GLN A 73 -1.01 -8.53 -1.36
C GLN A 73 -1.20 -8.06 -2.82
N GLU A 74 -2.41 -8.19 -3.36
CA GLU A 74 -2.70 -7.71 -4.73
C GLU A 74 -2.66 -6.19 -4.83
N VAL A 75 -3.14 -5.48 -3.79
CA VAL A 75 -3.01 -4.02 -3.73
C VAL A 75 -1.54 -3.60 -3.67
N LEU A 76 -0.72 -4.28 -2.86
CA LEU A 76 0.72 -4.04 -2.77
C LEU A 76 1.42 -4.32 -4.11
N ALA A 77 1.09 -5.44 -4.76
CA ALA A 77 1.66 -5.83 -6.05
C ALA A 77 1.29 -4.82 -7.14
N PHE A 78 0.05 -4.34 -7.16
CA PHE A 78 -0.37 -3.28 -8.07
C PHE A 78 0.46 -2.00 -7.87
N ALA A 79 0.57 -1.53 -6.64
CA ALA A 79 1.16 -0.22 -6.35
C ALA A 79 2.71 -0.21 -6.33
N SER A 80 3.34 -1.34 -6.02
CA SER A 80 4.80 -1.43 -5.83
C SER A 80 5.50 -2.45 -6.73
N GLY A 81 4.75 -3.34 -7.40
CA GLY A 81 5.31 -4.48 -8.12
C GLY A 81 5.80 -5.63 -7.24
N LEU A 82 5.65 -5.54 -5.91
CA LEU A 82 6.06 -6.56 -4.95
C LEU A 82 4.85 -7.28 -4.34
N GLU A 83 4.96 -8.58 -4.11
CA GLU A 83 3.92 -9.37 -3.44
C GLU A 83 4.05 -9.35 -1.91
N GLU A 84 5.22 -8.93 -1.40
CA GLU A 84 5.53 -8.84 0.02
C GLU A 84 6.30 -7.55 0.33
N LEU A 85 6.16 -7.05 1.56
CA LEU A 85 6.95 -5.91 2.02
C LEU A 85 8.41 -6.31 2.19
N PRO A 86 9.36 -5.52 1.65
CA PRO A 86 10.78 -5.80 1.85
C PRO A 86 11.11 -5.85 3.35
N PRO A 87 11.84 -6.87 3.83
CA PRO A 87 12.19 -6.99 5.25
C PRO A 87 12.97 -5.77 5.79
N LEU A 88 13.72 -5.09 4.93
CA LEU A 88 14.48 -3.88 5.26
C LEU A 88 13.75 -2.58 4.86
N GLY A 89 12.48 -2.67 4.47
CA GLY A 89 11.71 -1.58 3.91
C GLY A 89 12.11 -1.21 2.48
N PHE A 90 11.41 -0.23 1.91
CA PHE A 90 11.67 0.25 0.57
C PHE A 90 12.87 1.21 0.55
N LYS A 91 13.75 1.06 -0.43
CA LYS A 91 14.84 2.02 -0.67
C LYS A 91 14.30 3.41 -1.03
N ASN A 92 13.27 3.44 -1.86
CA ASN A 92 12.49 4.62 -2.20
C ASN A 92 11.07 4.39 -1.70
N GLN A 93 10.63 5.22 -0.75
CA GLN A 93 9.31 5.07 -0.17
C GLN A 93 8.23 5.19 -1.26
N PRO A 94 7.24 4.28 -1.33
CA PRO A 94 6.08 4.46 -2.20
C PRO A 94 5.29 5.71 -1.84
N ILE A 95 4.89 6.49 -2.86
CA ILE A 95 4.19 7.76 -2.70
C ILE A 95 2.83 7.69 -3.39
N ILE A 96 1.80 8.26 -2.75
CA ILE A 96 0.51 8.52 -3.39
C ILE A 96 0.50 9.97 -3.87
N GLU A 97 0.35 10.15 -5.18
CA GLU A 97 0.12 11.45 -5.80
C GLU A 97 -1.34 11.60 -6.23
N PHE A 98 -1.86 12.81 -6.10
CA PHE A 98 -3.25 13.11 -6.46
C PHE A 98 -3.30 13.81 -7.83
N MET A 99 -3.76 13.08 -8.84
CA MET A 99 -3.95 13.63 -10.18
C MET A 99 -5.26 14.40 -10.27
N HIS A 100 -5.18 15.71 -10.44
CA HIS A 100 -6.33 16.59 -10.66
C HIS A 100 -6.74 16.61 -12.15
N THR A 101 -7.07 15.43 -12.69
CA THR A 101 -7.44 15.22 -14.10
C THR A 101 -8.73 14.41 -14.19
N ASP A 102 -9.29 14.24 -15.40
CA ASP A 102 -10.51 13.45 -15.62
C ASP A 102 -10.31 11.92 -15.55
N ARG A 103 -9.11 11.48 -15.15
CA ARG A 103 -8.79 10.06 -14.97
C ARG A 103 -9.56 9.50 -13.77
N LYS A 104 -10.27 8.39 -13.99
CA LYS A 104 -11.23 7.83 -13.04
C LYS A 104 -10.67 6.72 -12.15
N PHE A 105 -9.61 6.06 -12.61
CA PHE A 105 -9.02 4.91 -11.93
C PHE A 105 -7.64 5.25 -11.40
N PRO A 106 -7.23 4.63 -10.28
CA PRO A 106 -5.85 4.75 -9.80
C PRO A 106 -4.89 4.15 -10.83
N GLU A 107 -3.69 4.72 -10.86
CA GLU A 107 -2.58 4.25 -11.70
C GLU A 107 -1.35 4.04 -10.82
N ALA A 108 -0.54 3.06 -11.18
CA ALA A 108 0.71 2.75 -10.49
C ALA A 108 1.89 2.87 -11.45
N ASN A 109 3.01 3.40 -10.96
CA ASN A 109 4.27 3.44 -11.66
C ASN A 109 5.32 2.66 -10.86
N THR A 110 5.68 1.47 -11.37
CA THR A 110 6.48 0.48 -10.63
C THR A 110 7.92 0.36 -11.15
N GLN A 111 8.37 1.22 -12.08
CA GLN A 111 9.69 1.13 -12.74
C GLN A 111 10.57 2.37 -12.58
#